data_AF-A0A4Q1FMN7-F1
#
_entry.id   AF-A0A4Q1FMN7-F1
#
_cell.length_a   1.000
_cell.length_b   1.000
_cell.length_c   1.000
_cell.angle_alpha   90.00
_cell.angle_beta   90.00
_cell.angle_gamma   90.00
#
_symmetry.space_group_name_H-M   'P 1'
#
loop_
_entity.id
_entity.type
_entity.pdbx_description
1 polymer ?
#
loop_
_entity_poly.entity_id
_entity_poly.type
_entity_poly.pdbx_seq_one_letter_code
_entity_poly.pdbx_strand_id
1 'polypeptide(L)'
;MVVFHLDLKNRYIYQYKDHLGNTRVSFAKNSAGVLEVTDTNNYYPFGLNHISEFKGLLGGYLNYKYNGKELQETGMYDYGARFYMPDIGRFGVHDPLSASTLDSYGYAFNNPILFIDPDGRSPEEVDFDKKQDNKNEFSNKRGDNKISTAFVNERNGKTVIVNDGLDDVFM
;
A
#
# COMPACT_ATOMS: atom_id res chain seq x y z
N MET A 1 -2.61 8.35 0.74
CA MET A 1 -2.27 8.23 2.19
C MET A 1 -0.78 7.96 2.36
N VAL A 2 -0.13 8.43 3.44
CA VAL A 2 1.26 8.06 3.77
C VAL A 2 1.29 7.05 4.91
N VAL A 3 2.04 5.95 4.77
CA VAL A 3 2.23 4.88 5.78
C VAL A 3 3.72 4.64 5.99
N PHE A 4 4.15 4.18 7.17
CA PHE A 4 5.57 3.86 7.41
C PHE A 4 5.80 2.46 7.97
N HIS A 5 6.99 1.90 7.72
CA HIS A 5 7.45 0.63 8.25
C HIS A 5 8.95 0.67 8.57
N LEU A 6 9.42 -0.30 9.36
CA LEU A 6 10.85 -0.50 9.62
C LEU A 6 11.46 -1.46 8.60
N ASP A 7 12.60 -1.06 8.05
CA ASP A 7 13.45 -1.84 7.16
C ASP A 7 14.42 -2.76 7.96
N LEU A 8 15.09 -3.73 7.33
CA LEU A 8 16.09 -4.62 7.97
C LEU A 8 17.30 -3.88 8.58
N LYS A 9 17.54 -2.61 8.22
CA LYS A 9 18.55 -1.73 8.80
C LYS A 9 17.97 -0.85 9.92
N ASN A 10 16.73 -1.14 10.35
CA ASN A 10 15.97 -0.40 11.34
C ASN A 10 15.76 1.08 10.97
N ARG A 11 15.69 1.38 9.66
CA ARG A 11 15.31 2.70 9.14
C ARG A 11 13.82 2.75 8.88
N TYR A 12 13.23 3.92 9.09
CA TYR A 12 11.85 4.17 8.70
C TYR A 12 11.77 4.38 7.18
N ILE A 13 10.95 3.55 6.52
CA ILE A 13 10.53 3.74 5.12
C ILE A 13 9.10 4.27 5.14
N TYR A 14 8.88 5.37 4.45
CA TYR A 14 7.58 5.99 4.24
C TYR A 14 7.07 5.65 2.83
N GLN A 15 5.79 5.36 2.70
CA GLN A 15 5.13 4.96 1.47
C GLN A 15 3.95 5.87 1.19
N TYR A 16 3.94 6.49 0.02
CA TYR A 16 2.77 7.16 -0.51
C TYR A 16 1.90 6.17 -1.29
N LYS A 17 0.67 5.97 -0.81
CA LYS A 17 -0.32 5.07 -1.41
C LYS A 17 -1.42 5.85 -2.15
N ASP A 18 -1.84 5.32 -3.29
CA ASP A 18 -3.01 5.84 -4.04
C ASP A 18 -4.34 5.40 -3.41
N HIS A 19 -5.46 5.71 -4.08
CA HIS A 19 -6.81 5.44 -3.59
C HIS A 19 -7.13 3.94 -3.48
N LEU A 20 -6.46 3.08 -4.25
CA LEU A 20 -6.60 1.62 -4.18
C LEU A 20 -5.63 1.00 -3.17
N GLY A 21 -4.85 1.83 -2.48
CA GLY A 21 -3.80 1.38 -1.56
C GLY A 21 -2.52 0.92 -2.26
N ASN A 22 -2.34 1.18 -3.56
CA ASN A 22 -1.10 0.82 -4.25
C ASN A 22 0.06 1.70 -3.79
N THR A 23 1.20 1.09 -3.47
CA THR A 23 2.42 1.84 -3.14
C THR A 23 2.97 2.53 -4.38
N ARG A 24 2.92 3.87 -4.46
CA ARG A 24 3.42 4.63 -5.63
C ARG A 24 4.85 5.11 -5.45
N VAL A 25 5.19 5.60 -4.26
CA VAL A 25 6.54 6.10 -3.95
C VAL A 25 6.93 5.61 -2.57
N SER A 26 8.14 5.06 -2.44
CA SER A 26 8.76 4.74 -1.16
C SER A 26 9.98 5.62 -0.94
N PHE A 27 10.13 6.23 0.22
CA PHE A 27 11.25 7.12 0.54
C PHE A 27 11.70 6.95 2.00
N ALA A 28 12.97 7.24 2.26
CA ALA A 28 13.58 7.12 3.58
C ALA A 28 14.60 8.24 3.80
N LYS A 29 15.07 8.42 5.04
CA LYS A 29 16.27 9.23 5.29
C LYS A 29 17.50 8.34 5.19
N ASN A 30 18.51 8.79 4.46
CA ASN A 30 19.81 8.13 4.44
C ASN A 30 20.59 8.41 5.75
N SER A 31 21.78 7.83 5.88
CA SER A 31 22.60 7.99 7.09
C SER A 31 23.04 9.45 7.37
N ALA A 32 22.98 10.33 6.38
CA ALA A 32 23.26 11.76 6.52
C ALA A 32 21.99 12.59 6.84
N GLY A 33 20.85 11.93 7.06
CA GLY A 33 19.57 12.60 7.35
C GLY A 33 18.85 13.18 6.13
N VAL A 34 19.39 12.98 4.92
CA VAL A 34 18.82 13.48 3.66
C VAL A 34 17.74 12.52 3.16
N LEU A 35 16.64 13.07 2.66
CA LEU A 35 15.55 12.29 2.06
C LEU A 35 15.99 11.65 0.74
N GLU A 36 15.78 10.35 0.59
CA GLU A 36 16.05 9.59 -0.63
C GLU A 36 14.79 8.83 -1.07
N VAL A 37 14.49 8.88 -2.38
CA VAL A 37 13.47 8.01 -2.99
C VAL A 37 14.10 6.64 -3.19
N THR A 38 13.48 5.63 -2.57
CA THR A 38 13.95 4.24 -2.57
C THR A 38 13.24 3.37 -3.61
N ASP A 39 12.00 3.69 -3.97
CA ASP A 39 11.24 2.96 -4.98
C ASP A 39 10.16 3.87 -5.59
N THR A 40 9.87 3.70 -6.89
CA THR A 40 8.79 4.38 -7.59
C THR A 40 8.04 3.37 -8.45
N ASN A 41 6.73 3.31 -8.29
CA ASN A 41 5.87 2.34 -8.95
C ASN A 41 4.68 3.06 -9.60
N ASN A 42 4.56 2.87 -10.90
CA ASN A 42 3.37 3.24 -11.66
C ASN A 42 2.73 1.97 -12.17
N TYR A 43 1.40 1.89 -12.14
CA TYR A 43 0.69 0.67 -12.51
C TYR A 43 -0.24 0.93 -13.68
N TYR A 44 -0.28 -0.01 -14.62
CA TYR A 44 -1.43 -0.19 -15.50
C TYR A 44 -2.66 -0.55 -14.65
N PRO A 45 -3.90 -0.39 -15.16
CA PRO A 45 -5.12 -0.65 -14.40
C PRO A 45 -5.14 -2.03 -13.72
N PHE A 46 -4.62 -3.06 -14.38
CA PHE A 46 -4.55 -4.44 -13.89
C PHE A 46 -3.30 -4.75 -13.04
N GLY A 47 -2.55 -3.72 -12.60
CA GLY A 47 -1.48 -3.91 -11.63
C GLY A 47 -0.12 -4.29 -12.20
N LEU A 48 0.02 -4.39 -13.53
CA LEU A 48 1.34 -4.49 -14.16
C LEU A 48 2.10 -3.19 -13.92
N ASN A 49 3.31 -3.30 -13.38
CA ASN A 49 4.14 -2.14 -13.11
C ASN A 49 4.73 -1.59 -14.42
N HIS A 50 4.56 -0.29 -14.66
CA HIS A 50 5.29 0.43 -15.69
C HIS A 50 6.76 0.48 -15.30
N ILE A 51 7.62 -0.14 -16.10
CA ILE A 51 9.06 -0.02 -15.95
C ILE A 51 9.44 1.44 -16.20
N SER A 52 9.66 2.19 -15.13
CA SER A 52 10.26 3.53 -15.20
C SER A 52 11.78 3.42 -15.19
N GLU A 53 12.48 4.42 -15.73
CA GLU A 53 13.95 4.46 -15.82
C GLU A 53 14.65 4.25 -14.48
N PHE A 54 13.97 4.58 -13.37
CA PHE A 54 14.36 4.19 -12.03
C PHE A 54 13.94 2.73 -11.79
N LYS A 55 14.89 1.81 -12.00
CA LYS A 55 14.77 0.40 -11.60
C LYS A 55 14.43 0.34 -10.12
N GLY A 56 13.14 0.18 -9.80
CA GLY A 56 12.74 -0.49 -8.57
C GLY A 56 13.35 -1.87 -8.64
N LEU A 57 14.45 -2.06 -7.89
CA LEU A 57 15.08 -3.36 -7.76
C LEU A 57 13.97 -4.38 -7.47
N LEU A 58 13.80 -5.36 -8.36
CA LEU A 58 13.13 -6.61 -8.01
C LEU A 58 13.93 -7.15 -6.81
N GLY A 59 13.39 -7.01 -5.60
CA GLY A 59 14.13 -7.22 -4.34
C GLY A 59 14.31 -5.99 -3.44
N GLY A 60 13.59 -4.88 -3.69
CA GLY A 60 13.47 -3.79 -2.73
C GLY A 60 12.84 -4.23 -1.40
N TYR A 61 13.22 -3.57 -0.30
CA TYR A 61 12.96 -3.95 1.11
C TYR A 61 11.49 -4.23 1.52
N LEU A 62 10.52 -3.95 0.66
CA LEU A 62 9.11 -4.27 0.83
C LEU A 62 8.50 -4.66 -0.53
N ASN A 63 8.23 -5.95 -0.73
CA ASN A 63 7.58 -6.47 -1.95
C ASN A 63 6.08 -6.16 -2.02
N TYR A 64 5.53 -5.40 -1.07
CA TYR A 64 4.11 -5.05 -0.99
C TYR A 64 3.81 -3.83 -1.87
N LYS A 65 3.19 -4.10 -3.02
CA LYS A 65 3.12 -3.16 -4.17
C LYS A 65 1.66 -2.86 -4.54
N TYR A 66 1.10 -3.58 -5.52
CA TYR A 66 -0.28 -3.41 -5.98
C TYR A 66 -1.28 -3.96 -4.95
N ASN A 67 -2.31 -3.20 -4.60
CA ASN A 67 -3.33 -3.48 -3.57
C ASN A 67 -2.74 -3.86 -2.20
N GLY A 68 -1.51 -3.40 -1.92
CA GLY A 68 -0.78 -3.82 -0.73
C GLY A 68 -0.53 -5.33 -0.68
N LYS A 69 -0.45 -6.01 -1.83
CA LYS A 69 -0.12 -7.44 -1.96
C LYS A 69 1.36 -7.63 -2.25
N GLU A 70 1.88 -8.75 -1.77
CA GLU A 70 3.27 -9.13 -1.95
C GLU A 70 3.51 -9.61 -3.38
N LEU A 71 4.47 -8.98 -4.06
CA LEU A 71 4.99 -9.43 -5.34
C LEU A 71 6.04 -10.52 -5.11
N GLN A 72 5.74 -11.72 -5.59
CA GLN A 72 6.64 -12.87 -5.56
C GLN A 72 7.76 -12.72 -6.61
N GLU A 73 8.86 -13.46 -6.43
CA GLU A 73 9.98 -13.50 -7.40
C GLU A 73 9.55 -13.95 -8.80
N THR A 74 8.45 -14.71 -8.87
CA THR A 74 7.82 -15.15 -10.12
C THR A 74 7.08 -14.05 -10.89
N GLY A 75 6.94 -12.85 -10.31
CA GLY A 75 6.19 -11.73 -10.88
C GLY A 75 4.69 -11.77 -10.60
N MET A 76 4.23 -12.72 -9.76
CA MET A 76 2.82 -12.85 -9.37
C MET A 76 2.57 -12.20 -8.01
N TYR A 77 1.37 -11.66 -7.81
CA TYR A 77 0.94 -11.14 -6.51
C TYR A 77 0.30 -12.24 -5.67
N ASP A 78 0.70 -12.36 -4.41
CA ASP A 78 0.04 -13.23 -3.44
C ASP A 78 -1.19 -12.56 -2.84
N TYR A 79 -2.37 -13.09 -3.17
CA TYR A 79 -3.65 -12.64 -2.61
C TYR A 79 -4.14 -13.52 -1.46
N GLY A 80 -3.40 -14.57 -1.09
CA GLY A 80 -3.76 -15.55 -0.06
C GLY A 80 -4.39 -16.80 -0.65
N ALA A 81 -5.60 -16.70 -1.20
CA ALA A 81 -6.27 -17.87 -1.80
C ALA A 81 -5.75 -18.22 -3.20
N ARG A 82 -5.25 -17.23 -3.95
CA ARG A 82 -4.81 -17.38 -5.35
C ARG A 82 -3.61 -16.47 -5.64
N PHE A 83 -2.74 -16.90 -6.55
CA PHE A 83 -1.72 -16.03 -7.12
C PHE A 83 -2.29 -15.26 -8.32
N TYR A 84 -2.17 -13.93 -8.29
CA TYR A 84 -2.64 -13.03 -9.34
C TYR A 84 -1.51 -12.70 -10.32
N MET A 85 -1.81 -12.80 -11.61
CA MET A 85 -0.90 -12.53 -12.72
C MET A 85 -1.23 -11.15 -13.32
N PRO A 86 -0.47 -10.10 -12.96
CA PRO A 86 -0.77 -8.73 -13.39
C PRO A 86 -0.51 -8.47 -14.88
N ASP A 87 0.34 -9.28 -15.51
CA ASP A 87 0.68 -9.22 -16.94
C ASP A 87 -0.51 -9.58 -17.85
N ILE A 88 -1.35 -10.52 -17.43
CA ILE A 88 -2.56 -10.95 -18.15
C ILE A 88 -3.86 -10.51 -17.46
N GLY A 89 -3.80 -9.97 -16.25
CA GLY A 89 -4.97 -9.48 -15.51
C GLY A 89 -5.90 -10.60 -15.01
N ARG A 90 -5.35 -11.75 -14.61
CA ARG A 90 -6.10 -12.96 -14.22
C ARG A 90 -5.45 -13.67 -13.03
N PHE A 91 -6.21 -14.51 -12.33
CA PHE A 91 -5.63 -15.46 -11.38
C PHE A 91 -4.98 -16.64 -12.11
N GLY A 92 -3.87 -17.14 -11.57
CA GLY A 92 -3.14 -18.28 -12.13
C GLY A 92 -3.78 -19.64 -11.84
N VAL A 93 -4.82 -19.69 -11.01
CA VAL A 93 -5.53 -20.91 -10.61
C VAL A 93 -7.04 -20.72 -10.66
N HIS A 94 -7.76 -21.82 -10.86
CA HIS A 94 -9.22 -21.84 -10.94
C HIS A 94 -9.85 -21.38 -9.62
N ASP A 95 -10.83 -20.47 -9.70
CA ASP A 95 -11.60 -19.96 -8.57
C ASP A 95 -12.41 -21.09 -7.89
N PRO A 96 -12.20 -21.37 -6.59
CA PRO A 96 -13.06 -22.28 -5.84
C PRO A 96 -14.54 -21.84 -5.81
N LEU A 97 -14.80 -20.55 -6.01
CA LEU A 97 -16.12 -19.92 -6.02
C LEU A 97 -16.61 -19.55 -7.42
N SER A 98 -16.03 -20.13 -8.49
CA SER A 98 -16.38 -19.79 -9.89
C SER A 98 -17.87 -19.87 -10.21
N ALA A 99 -18.62 -20.76 -9.54
CA ALA A 99 -20.07 -20.88 -9.70
C ALA A 99 -20.84 -19.63 -9.21
N SER A 100 -20.29 -18.91 -8.23
CA SER A 100 -20.86 -17.68 -7.68
C SER A 100 -20.34 -16.43 -8.39
N THR A 101 -19.04 -16.39 -8.69
CA THR A 101 -18.39 -15.25 -9.37
C THR A 101 -18.63 -15.25 -10.88
N LEU A 102 -19.08 -16.39 -11.45
CA LEU A 102 -19.31 -16.63 -12.88
C LEU A 102 -18.05 -16.44 -13.75
N ASP A 103 -16.86 -16.40 -13.14
CA ASP A 103 -15.58 -16.29 -13.83
C ASP A 103 -14.52 -17.14 -13.10
N SER A 104 -14.02 -18.17 -13.77
CA SER A 104 -13.05 -19.12 -13.19
C SER A 104 -11.66 -18.51 -12.92
N TYR A 105 -11.29 -17.43 -13.61
CA TYR A 105 -9.95 -16.83 -13.49
C TYR A 105 -10.00 -15.30 -13.37
N GLY A 106 -11.19 -14.73 -13.30
CA GLY A 106 -11.46 -13.31 -13.32
C GLY A 106 -10.88 -12.57 -12.13
N TYR A 107 -10.49 -11.32 -12.37
CA TYR A 107 -10.05 -10.39 -11.34
C TYR A 107 -10.96 -9.16 -11.35
N ALA A 108 -11.38 -8.72 -10.16
CA ALA A 108 -12.07 -7.44 -9.93
C ALA A 108 -13.25 -7.16 -10.89
N PHE A 109 -14.00 -8.18 -11.30
CA PHE A 109 -15.07 -8.07 -12.32
C PHE A 109 -14.64 -7.35 -13.62
N ASN A 110 -13.37 -7.47 -14.01
CA ASN A 110 -12.76 -6.74 -15.12
C ASN A 110 -12.77 -5.20 -14.98
N ASN A 111 -12.98 -4.68 -13.77
CA ASN A 111 -12.95 -3.26 -13.47
C ASN A 111 -12.09 -2.97 -12.21
N PRO A 112 -10.76 -3.12 -12.31
CA PRO A 112 -9.83 -2.98 -11.19
C PRO A 112 -9.65 -1.54 -10.67
N ILE A 113 -10.37 -0.58 -11.25
CA ILE A 113 -10.43 0.80 -10.76
C ILE A 113 -11.52 0.95 -9.69
N LEU A 114 -12.60 0.18 -9.81
CA LEU A 114 -13.72 0.23 -8.86
C LEU A 114 -13.78 -0.98 -7.93
N PHE A 115 -13.15 -2.10 -8.30
CA PHE A 115 -13.18 -3.33 -7.51
C PHE A 115 -11.78 -3.83 -7.22
N ILE A 116 -11.63 -4.49 -6.07
CA ILE A 116 -10.41 -5.17 -5.64
C ILE A 116 -10.80 -6.53 -5.08
N ASP A 117 -9.96 -7.54 -5.17
CA ASP A 117 -10.20 -8.84 -4.50
C ASP A 117 -9.32 -8.89 -3.24
N PRO A 118 -9.83 -8.72 -2.00
CA PRO A 118 -8.95 -8.59 -0.84
C PRO A 118 -8.25 -9.87 -0.41
N ASP A 119 -8.83 -11.04 -0.65
CA ASP A 119 -8.28 -12.34 -0.19
C ASP A 119 -8.12 -13.37 -1.32
N GLY A 120 -8.35 -12.94 -2.57
CA GLY A 120 -8.28 -13.79 -3.74
C GLY A 120 -9.46 -14.74 -3.85
N ARG A 121 -10.64 -14.41 -3.33
CA ARG A 121 -11.86 -15.25 -3.45
C ARG A 121 -13.03 -14.52 -4.08
N SER A 122 -13.22 -13.25 -3.77
CA SER A 122 -14.31 -12.46 -4.31
C SER A 122 -13.91 -11.00 -4.42
N PRO A 123 -14.22 -10.33 -5.54
CA PRO A 123 -14.11 -8.89 -5.62
C PRO A 123 -15.05 -8.19 -4.62
N GLU A 124 -14.56 -7.08 -4.09
CA GLU A 124 -15.28 -6.10 -3.29
C GLU A 124 -15.18 -4.74 -4.00
N GLU A 125 -16.24 -3.94 -3.90
CA GLU A 125 -16.21 -2.56 -4.38
C GLU A 125 -15.32 -1.71 -3.48
N VAL A 126 -14.50 -0.88 -4.12
CA VAL A 126 -13.69 0.12 -3.45
C VAL A 126 -14.64 1.20 -2.95
N ASP A 127 -14.79 1.27 -1.64
CA ASP A 127 -15.58 2.30 -1.02
C ASP A 127 -14.77 3.61 -0.96
N PHE A 128 -15.06 4.53 -1.88
CA PHE A 128 -14.43 5.85 -1.95
C PHE A 128 -14.88 6.78 -0.82
N ASP A 129 -16.02 6.48 -0.19
CA ASP A 129 -16.69 7.31 0.83
C ASP A 129 -16.52 6.80 2.26
N LYS A 130 -15.95 5.60 2.43
CA LYS A 130 -15.23 5.25 3.66
C LYS A 130 -14.13 6.29 3.82
N LYS A 131 -14.46 7.39 4.51
CA LYS A 131 -13.58 7.96 5.52
C LYS A 131 -12.98 6.73 6.18
N GLN A 132 -11.68 6.52 6.01
CA GLN A 132 -11.00 5.62 6.90
C GLN A 132 -11.50 6.03 8.27
N ASP A 133 -12.24 5.13 8.93
CA ASP A 133 -12.50 5.23 10.35
C ASP A 133 -11.12 5.07 10.98
N ASN A 134 -10.33 6.14 10.86
CA ASN A 134 -9.23 6.44 11.70
C ASN A 134 -9.91 6.54 13.05
N LYS A 135 -9.91 5.42 13.77
CA LYS A 135 -10.06 5.39 15.23
C LYS A 135 -8.91 6.15 15.93
N ASN A 136 -8.33 7.14 15.25
CA ASN A 136 -7.26 8.02 15.64
C ASN A 136 -7.73 9.48 15.68
N GLU A 137 -9.04 9.78 15.55
CA GLU A 137 -9.58 11.07 16.02
C GLU A 137 -9.55 11.07 17.56
N PHE A 138 -8.39 11.34 18.14
CA PHE A 138 -8.32 11.83 19.51
C PHE A 138 -8.88 13.25 19.51
N SER A 139 -10.15 13.41 19.93
CA SER A 139 -10.73 14.73 20.15
C SER A 139 -9.95 15.42 21.27
N ASN A 140 -9.08 16.36 20.94
CA ASN A 140 -8.35 17.14 21.94
C ASN A 140 -9.29 18.18 22.55
N LYS A 141 -10.01 17.80 23.62
CA LYS A 141 -10.81 18.75 24.42
C LYS A 141 -9.87 19.58 25.31
N ARG A 142 -9.07 20.46 24.70
CA ARG A 142 -8.40 21.61 25.33
C ARG A 142 -7.66 22.43 24.27
N GLY A 143 -8.32 23.47 23.79
CA GLY A 143 -7.79 24.84 23.73
C GLY A 143 -6.56 25.22 22.89
N ASP A 144 -5.74 24.30 22.37
CA ASP A 144 -4.49 24.67 21.71
C ASP A 144 -4.41 24.09 20.28
N ASN A 145 -4.41 24.97 19.28
CA ASN A 145 -4.34 24.66 17.85
C ASN A 145 -2.96 24.12 17.42
N LYS A 146 -2.57 22.93 17.89
CA LYS A 146 -1.49 22.14 17.29
C LYS A 146 -2.10 20.93 16.59
N ILE A 147 -2.11 20.98 15.26
CA ILE A 147 -2.43 19.80 14.45
C ILE A 147 -1.32 18.79 14.75
N SER A 148 -1.72 17.61 15.22
CA SER A 148 -0.79 16.53 15.52
C SER A 148 -1.24 15.32 14.72
N THR A 149 -0.41 14.92 13.76
CA THR A 149 -0.64 13.75 12.93
C THR A 149 -0.26 12.50 13.74
N ALA A 150 -1.24 11.74 14.20
CA ALA A 150 -1.01 10.48 14.91
C ALA A 150 -1.00 9.29 13.93
N PHE A 151 0.05 8.48 13.98
CA PHE A 151 0.18 7.26 13.20
C PHE A 151 0.20 6.04 14.13
N VAL A 152 -0.46 4.95 13.74
CA VAL A 152 -0.46 3.69 14.50
C VAL A 152 0.53 2.72 13.86
N ASN A 153 1.43 2.17 14.67
CA ASN A 153 2.30 1.09 14.23
C ASN A 153 1.51 -0.24 14.23
N GLU A 154 1.20 -0.74 13.05
CA GLU A 154 0.36 -1.94 12.85
C GLU A 154 1.00 -3.24 13.40
N ARG A 155 2.32 -3.27 13.66
CA ARG A 155 3.00 -4.46 14.20
C ARG A 155 2.91 -4.59 15.72
N ASN A 156 2.74 -3.49 16.45
CA ASN A 156 2.75 -3.49 17.92
C ASN A 156 1.62 -2.66 18.56
N GLY A 157 0.75 -2.05 17.76
CA GLY A 157 -0.37 -1.23 18.22
C GLY A 157 0.04 0.07 18.89
N LYS A 158 1.32 0.46 18.87
CA LYS A 158 1.76 1.72 19.48
C LYS A 158 1.41 2.91 18.58
N THR A 159 0.72 3.88 19.16
CA THR A 159 0.44 5.18 18.54
C THR A 159 1.65 6.10 18.69
N VAL A 160 2.10 6.68 17.58
CA VAL A 160 3.14 7.71 17.51
C VAL A 160 2.45 9.01 17.14
N ILE A 161 2.54 10.01 18.00
CA ILE A 161 1.99 11.35 17.75
C ILE A 161 3.11 12.21 17.18
N VAL A 162 2.96 12.66 15.94
CA VAL A 162 3.81 13.68 15.32
C VAL A 162 3.12 15.01 15.52
N ASN A 163 3.76 15.96 16.19
CA ASN A 163 3.23 17.33 16.28
C ASN A 163 3.67 18.09 15.02
N ASP A 164 2.74 18.69 14.28
CA ASP A 164 3.03 19.45 13.07
C ASP A 164 3.55 20.86 13.42
N GLY A 165 4.50 20.94 14.35
CA GLY A 165 5.26 22.15 14.59
C GLY A 165 6.22 22.38 13.42
N LEU A 166 6.02 23.47 12.68
CA LEU A 166 6.99 24.07 11.77
C LEU A 166 8.26 24.59 12.49
N ASP A 167 8.70 23.94 13.57
CA ASP A 167 9.81 24.36 14.42
C ASP A 167 11.01 23.40 14.40
N ASP A 168 11.09 22.44 13.47
CA ASP A 168 12.36 21.76 13.19
C ASP A 168 13.18 22.59 12.16
N VAL A 169 13.45 23.83 12.54
CA VAL A 169 14.51 24.68 11.97
C VAL A 169 15.82 24.29 12.63
N PHE A 170 16.79 23.87 11.81
CA PHE A 170 18.24 23.87 12.03
C PHE A 170 18.74 23.89 13.48
N MET A 171 19.33 22.77 13.93
CA MET A 171 20.72 22.69 14.41
C MET A 171 21.30 21.29 14.14
#